data_AF-A0A378N6N4-F1
#
_entry.id   AF-A0A378N6N4-F1
#
_cell.length_a   1.000
_cell.length_b   1.000
_cell.length_c   1.000
_cell.angle_alpha   90.00
_cell.angle_beta   90.00
_cell.angle_gamma   90.00
#
_symmetry.space_group_name_H-M   'P 1'
#
loop_
_entity.id
_entity.type
_entity.pdbx_description
1 polymer ?
#
loop_
_entity_poly.entity_id
_entity_poly.type
_entity_poly.pdbx_seq_one_letter_code
_entity_poly.pdbx_strand_id
1 'polypeptide(L)'
;MNHLLYSVEDKPPFGLSLLLASQHLLAALGGIIAVPLVLGNVLKLSTADTIILVNAALLISGIVTIIQCRGIGPIGIRLPSVMGTSFTFVAAALAIGFSESGIAGIMGASLVGSLVMIIGSFFMPYIRKLFSTRGNRYCHNDDWPKFNSCCSRLVCWWSAY
;
A
#
# COMPACT_ATOMS: atom_id res chain seq x y z
N MET A 1 -8.97 17.60 25.43
CA MET A 1 -9.72 16.60 24.66
C MET A 1 -9.85 17.14 23.24
N ASN A 2 -9.08 16.62 22.29
CA ASN A 2 -9.20 17.05 20.89
C ASN A 2 -10.45 16.38 20.32
N HIS A 3 -11.57 17.11 20.31
CA HIS A 3 -12.80 16.69 19.65
C HIS A 3 -12.55 16.65 18.14
N LEU A 4 -12.50 15.46 17.55
CA LEU A 4 -12.43 15.28 16.09
C LEU A 4 -13.71 15.85 15.47
N LEU A 5 -13.59 16.71 14.45
CA LEU A 5 -14.75 17.26 13.75
C LEU A 5 -15.51 16.22 12.91
N TYR A 6 -14.86 15.10 12.58
CA TYR A 6 -15.46 13.95 11.89
C TYR A 6 -14.87 12.65 12.46
N SER A 7 -15.72 11.69 12.80
CA SER A 7 -15.32 10.30 13.08
C SER A 7 -15.14 9.52 11.78
N VAL A 8 -14.45 8.37 11.86
CA VAL A 8 -14.15 7.49 10.70
C VAL A 8 -15.40 7.05 9.92
N GLU A 9 -16.53 6.92 10.61
CA GLU A 9 -17.81 6.48 10.03
C GLU A 9 -18.73 7.65 9.63
N ASP A 10 -18.34 8.90 9.93
CA ASP A 10 -19.14 10.08 9.60
C ASP A 10 -19.03 10.38 8.10
N LYS A 11 -20.14 10.83 7.49
CA LYS A 11 -20.22 11.18 6.07
C LYS A 11 -20.30 12.71 5.94
N PRO A 12 -19.19 13.40 5.65
CA PRO A 12 -19.20 14.84 5.44
C PRO A 12 -20.07 15.22 4.23
N PRO A 13 -20.50 16.50 4.14
CA PRO A 13 -21.17 17.00 2.95
C PRO A 13 -20.37 16.69 1.68
N PHE A 14 -21.07 16.28 0.62
CA PHE A 14 -20.46 15.72 -0.59
C PHE A 14 -19.36 16.60 -1.19
N GLY A 15 -19.54 17.93 -1.20
CA GLY A 15 -18.56 18.87 -1.72
C GLY A 15 -17.24 18.88 -0.93
N LEU A 16 -17.32 18.80 0.41
CA LEU A 16 -16.13 18.76 1.27
C LEU A 16 -15.42 17.41 1.13
N SER A 17 -16.18 16.31 1.10
CA SER A 17 -15.65 14.97 0.87
C SER A 17 -14.90 14.86 -0.46
N LEU A 18 -15.42 15.46 -1.53
CA LEU A 18 -14.76 15.48 -2.83
C LEU A 18 -13.45 16.26 -2.82
N LEU A 19 -13.42 17.42 -2.13
CA LEU A 19 -12.22 18.25 -2.01
C LEU A 19 -11.14 17.55 -1.16
N LEU A 20 -11.55 16.93 -0.05
CA LEU A 20 -10.63 16.17 0.79
C LEU A 20 -10.08 14.93 0.06
N ALA A 21 -10.93 14.22 -0.68
CA ALA A 21 -10.53 13.08 -1.50
C ALA A 21 -9.59 13.49 -2.64
N SER A 22 -9.83 14.63 -3.30
CA SER A 22 -8.96 15.13 -4.37
C SER A 22 -7.58 15.54 -3.85
N GLN A 23 -7.51 16.21 -2.69
CA GLN A 23 -6.25 16.53 -2.03
C GLN A 23 -5.48 15.26 -1.65
N HIS A 24 -6.17 14.27 -1.09
CA HIS A 24 -5.54 13.01 -0.69
C HIS A 24 -5.03 12.23 -1.91
N LEU A 25 -5.79 12.22 -3.01
CA LEU A 25 -5.36 11.63 -4.28
C LEU A 25 -4.12 12.34 -4.83
N LEU A 26 -4.13 13.67 -4.91
CA LEU A 26 -3.00 14.46 -5.41
C LEU A 26 -1.72 14.23 -4.59
N ALA A 27 -1.85 14.11 -3.26
CA ALA A 27 -0.73 13.80 -2.38
C ALA A 27 -0.17 12.39 -2.63
N ALA A 28 -1.04 11.39 -2.86
CA ALA A 28 -0.62 10.01 -3.08
C ALA A 28 -0.04 9.77 -4.49
N LEU A 29 -0.51 10.49 -5.51
CA LEU A 29 -0.05 10.35 -6.90
C LEU A 29 1.46 10.52 -7.04
N GLY A 30 2.06 11.47 -6.30
CA GLY A 30 3.49 11.70 -6.33
C GLY A 30 4.30 10.46 -5.90
N GLY A 31 3.85 9.76 -4.86
CA GLY A 31 4.50 8.54 -4.39
C GLY A 31 4.38 7.38 -5.39
N ILE A 32 3.19 7.21 -5.98
CA ILE A 32 2.90 6.12 -6.92
C ILE A 32 3.69 6.28 -8.23
N ILE A 33 3.85 7.51 -8.73
CA ILE A 33 4.56 7.80 -9.99
C ILE A 33 6.08 7.75 -9.80
N ALA A 34 6.60 8.14 -8.64
CA ALA A 34 8.03 8.23 -8.39
C ALA A 34 8.76 6.88 -8.55
N VAL A 35 8.18 5.78 -8.03
CA VAL A 35 8.79 4.45 -8.07
C VAL A 35 9.05 3.95 -9.51
N PRO A 36 8.04 3.81 -10.39
CA PRO A 36 8.25 3.36 -11.76
C PRO A 36 9.15 4.31 -12.57
N LEU A 37 9.12 5.61 -12.28
CA LEU A 37 10.01 6.58 -12.92
C LEU A 37 11.47 6.39 -12.52
N VAL A 38 11.74 6.12 -11.24
CA VAL A 38 13.10 5.78 -10.76
C VAL A 38 13.57 4.48 -11.41
N LEU A 39 12.74 3.43 -11.44
CA LEU A 39 13.11 2.17 -12.10
C LEU A 39 13.39 2.37 -13.60
N GLY A 40 12.51 3.09 -14.32
CA GLY A 40 12.66 3.36 -15.75
C GLY A 40 13.98 4.07 -16.07
N ASN A 41 14.33 5.08 -15.28
CA ASN A 41 15.59 5.81 -15.44
C ASN A 41 16.83 4.96 -15.17
N VAL A 42 16.81 4.17 -14.09
CA VAL A 42 17.99 3.39 -13.66
C VAL A 42 18.23 2.18 -14.58
N LEU A 43 17.15 1.52 -15.03
CA LEU A 43 17.24 0.37 -15.95
C LEU A 43 17.40 0.79 -17.42
N LYS A 44 17.47 2.10 -17.70
CA LYS A 44 17.58 2.67 -19.06
C LYS A 44 16.51 2.15 -20.03
N LEU A 45 15.27 2.08 -19.53
CA LEU A 45 14.12 1.64 -20.32
C LEU A 45 13.72 2.67 -21.37
N SER A 46 13.04 2.19 -22.42
CA SER A 46 12.40 3.09 -23.38
C SER A 46 11.39 3.98 -22.65
N THR A 47 11.26 5.22 -23.11
CA THR A 47 10.25 6.15 -22.61
C THR A 47 8.84 5.56 -22.73
N ALA A 48 8.58 4.79 -23.80
CA ALA A 48 7.30 4.10 -24.00
C ALA A 48 7.02 3.08 -22.89
N ASP A 49 8.02 2.26 -22.53
CA ASP A 49 7.87 1.22 -21.50
C ASP A 49 7.71 1.83 -20.10
N THR A 50 8.42 2.92 -19.82
CA THR A 50 8.29 3.64 -18.54
C THR A 50 6.89 4.24 -18.39
N ILE A 51 6.31 4.80 -19.46
CA ILE A 51 4.93 5.29 -19.45
C ILE A 51 3.94 4.15 -19.21
N ILE A 52 4.15 2.99 -19.84
CA ILE A 52 3.31 1.80 -19.62
C ILE A 52 3.39 1.36 -18.15
N LEU A 53 4.57 1.33 -17.54
CA LEU A 53 4.76 0.99 -16.12
C LEU A 53 4.05 1.98 -15.19
N VAL A 54 4.13 3.29 -15.46
CA VAL A 54 3.43 4.32 -14.67
C VAL A 54 1.92 4.14 -14.77
N ASN A 55 1.38 3.96 -15.99
CA ASN A 55 -0.05 3.75 -16.20
C ASN A 55 -0.54 2.46 -15.53
N ALA A 56 0.23 1.38 -15.62
CA ALA A 56 -0.08 0.12 -14.95
C ALA A 56 -0.08 0.28 -13.41
N ALA A 57 0.92 0.98 -12.85
CA ALA A 57 1.00 1.22 -11.41
C ALA A 57 -0.19 2.05 -10.89
N LEU A 58 -0.57 3.10 -11.62
CA LEU A 58 -1.74 3.94 -11.29
C LEU A 58 -3.05 3.15 -11.36
N LEU A 59 -3.24 2.34 -12.40
CA LEU A 59 -4.44 1.52 -12.58
C LEU A 59 -4.57 0.48 -11.46
N ILE A 60 -3.48 -0.26 -11.18
CA ILE A 60 -3.48 -1.28 -10.12
C ILE A 60 -3.67 -0.64 -8.75
N SER A 61 -2.96 0.45 -8.42
CA SER A 61 -3.16 1.18 -7.16
C SER A 61 -4.62 1.61 -6.95
N GLY A 62 -5.30 2.10 -7.99
CA GLY A 62 -6.71 2.45 -7.93
C GLY A 62 -7.61 1.25 -7.65
N ILE A 63 -7.40 0.14 -8.37
CA ILE A 63 -8.17 -1.11 -8.18
C ILE A 63 -7.97 -1.65 -6.76
N VAL A 64 -6.72 -1.71 -6.30
CA VAL A 64 -6.37 -2.22 -4.96
C VAL A 64 -6.97 -1.36 -3.86
N THR A 65 -6.90 -0.03 -4.01
CA THR A 65 -7.54 0.92 -3.08
C THR A 65 -9.06 0.70 -3.03
N ILE A 66 -9.74 0.50 -4.16
CA ILE A 66 -11.18 0.21 -4.18
C ILE A 66 -11.49 -1.12 -3.46
N ILE A 67 -10.73 -2.17 -3.76
CA ILE A 67 -10.91 -3.49 -3.14
C ILE A 67 -10.72 -3.40 -1.63
N GLN A 68 -9.74 -2.64 -1.16
CA GLN A 68 -9.40 -2.54 0.25
C GLN A 68 -10.34 -1.63 1.04
N CYS A 69 -10.85 -0.58 0.41
CA CYS A 69 -11.89 0.28 0.96
C CYS A 69 -13.27 -0.39 0.99
N ARG A 70 -13.69 -1.09 -0.07
CA ARG A 70 -15.01 -1.76 -0.11
C ARG A 70 -15.01 -3.05 0.72
N GLY A 71 -13.91 -3.80 0.65
CA GLY A 71 -13.80 -5.15 1.20
C GLY A 71 -14.73 -6.16 0.51
N ILE A 72 -14.19 -7.34 0.20
CA ILE A 72 -14.94 -8.46 -0.35
C ILE A 72 -14.75 -9.64 0.62
N GLY A 73 -15.78 -9.92 1.44
CA GLY A 73 -15.72 -10.98 2.44
C GLY A 73 -14.63 -10.74 3.51
N PRO A 74 -13.71 -11.70 3.77
CA PRO A 74 -12.62 -11.56 4.74
C PRO A 74 -11.43 -10.73 4.22
N ILE A 75 -11.46 -10.30 2.96
CA ILE A 75 -10.45 -9.48 2.30
C ILE A 75 -10.92 -8.01 2.33
N GLY A 76 -10.04 -7.07 2.71
CA GLY A 76 -10.41 -5.67 2.87
C GLY A 76 -10.25 -5.14 4.28
N ILE A 77 -9.73 -3.92 4.39
CA ILE A 77 -9.68 -3.19 5.66
C ILE A 77 -10.99 -2.48 6.00
N ARG A 78 -11.85 -2.25 5.00
CA ARG A 78 -13.12 -1.50 5.12
C ARG A 78 -12.93 -0.12 5.75
N LEU A 79 -11.77 0.47 5.48
CA LEU A 79 -11.35 1.78 5.94
C LEU A 79 -10.80 2.54 4.73
N PRO A 80 -10.97 3.87 4.68
CA PRO A 80 -10.41 4.69 3.61
C PRO A 80 -8.89 4.72 3.72
N SER A 81 -8.21 3.84 3.00
CA SER A 81 -6.74 3.80 2.92
C SER A 81 -6.32 3.73 1.46
N VAL A 82 -5.56 4.75 1.04
CA VAL A 82 -4.95 4.78 -0.29
C VAL A 82 -3.74 3.86 -0.30
N MET A 83 -3.68 3.01 -1.32
CA MET A 83 -2.62 2.03 -1.46
C MET A 83 -1.68 2.41 -2.57
N GLY A 84 -0.40 2.49 -2.24
CA GLY A 84 0.68 2.81 -3.16
C GLY A 84 1.80 1.80 -3.07
N THR A 85 2.84 2.02 -3.87
CA THR A 85 4.06 1.22 -3.88
C THR A 85 5.01 1.65 -2.77
N SER A 86 5.68 0.70 -2.13
CA SER A 86 6.63 1.02 -1.06
C SER A 86 8.03 1.29 -1.63
N PHE A 87 8.65 2.40 -1.23
CA PHE A 87 10.02 2.75 -1.63
C PHE A 87 11.07 1.72 -1.17
N THR A 88 10.75 0.91 -0.16
CA THR A 88 11.64 -0.16 0.32
C THR A 88 11.90 -1.23 -0.75
N PHE A 89 10.97 -1.42 -1.70
CA PHE A 89 11.13 -2.40 -2.77
C PHE A 89 12.05 -1.92 -3.90
N VAL A 90 12.25 -0.61 -4.05
CA VAL A 90 13.03 -0.04 -5.16
C VAL A 90 14.44 -0.63 -5.19
N ALA A 91 15.12 -0.71 -4.05
CA ALA A 91 16.47 -1.26 -3.98
C ALA A 91 16.53 -2.75 -4.40
N ALA A 92 15.57 -3.56 -3.95
CA ALA A 92 15.49 -4.98 -4.32
C ALA A 92 15.14 -5.16 -5.81
N ALA A 93 14.20 -4.37 -6.32
CA ALA A 93 13.79 -4.41 -7.72
C ALA A 93 14.95 -4.02 -8.65
N LEU A 94 15.75 -3.02 -8.28
CA LEU A 94 16.94 -2.64 -9.03
C LEU A 94 18.00 -3.73 -9.02
N ALA A 95 18.25 -4.37 -7.86
CA ALA A 95 19.19 -5.48 -7.77
C ALA A 95 18.82 -6.64 -8.69
N ILE A 96 17.52 -6.96 -8.82
CA ILE A 96 17.01 -7.98 -9.72
C ILE A 96 17.02 -7.49 -11.17
N GLY A 97 16.66 -6.24 -11.42
CA GLY A 97 16.61 -5.66 -12.77
C GLY A 97 17.96 -5.57 -13.46
N PHE A 98 19.06 -5.47 -12.70
CA PHE A 98 20.43 -5.54 -13.24
C PHE A 98 20.91 -6.97 -13.52
N SER A 99 20.18 -7.99 -13.05
CA SER A 99 20.47 -9.38 -13.42
C SER A 99 19.95 -9.70 -14.83
N GLU A 100 20.40 -10.81 -15.41
CA GLU A 100 20.00 -11.32 -16.74
C GLU A 100 18.48 -11.44 -16.96
N SER A 101 17.69 -11.41 -15.87
CA SER A 101 16.23 -11.57 -15.88
C SER A 101 15.43 -10.28 -16.15
N GLY A 102 16.06 -9.10 -16.04
CA GLY A 102 15.44 -7.81 -16.37
C GLY A 102 14.08 -7.56 -15.70
N ILE A 103 13.13 -6.97 -16.44
CA ILE A 103 11.77 -6.68 -15.94
C ILE A 103 10.99 -7.96 -15.61
N ALA A 104 11.19 -9.03 -16.38
CA ALA A 104 10.52 -10.30 -16.13
C ALA A 104 10.93 -10.87 -14.76
N GLY A 105 12.20 -10.71 -14.38
CA GLY A 105 12.71 -11.05 -13.06
C GLY A 105 12.04 -10.26 -11.94
N ILE A 106 11.87 -8.94 -12.14
CA ILE A 106 11.17 -8.08 -11.17
C ILE A 106 9.72 -8.55 -10.98
N MET A 107 8.99 -8.81 -12.06
CA MET A 107 7.60 -9.27 -11.99
C MET A 107 7.47 -10.66 -11.34
N GLY A 108 8.38 -11.58 -11.66
CA GLY A 108 8.41 -12.91 -11.03
C GLY A 108 8.75 -12.84 -9.54
N ALA A 109 9.73 -12.03 -9.15
CA ALA A 109 10.10 -11.82 -7.76
C ALA A 109 8.96 -11.14 -6.97
N SER A 110 8.25 -10.17 -7.56
CA SER A 110 7.06 -9.56 -6.97
C SER A 110 5.95 -10.59 -6.75
N LEU A 111 5.73 -11.49 -7.71
CA LEU A 111 4.72 -12.55 -7.58
C LEU A 111 5.07 -13.52 -6.44
N VAL A 112 6.31 -14.03 -6.41
CA VAL A 112 6.76 -14.94 -5.33
C VAL A 112 6.78 -14.22 -3.99
N GLY A 113 7.26 -12.98 -3.94
CA GLY A 113 7.27 -12.13 -2.76
C GLY A 113 5.86 -11.97 -2.19
N SER A 114 4.86 -11.71 -3.05
CA SER A 114 3.46 -11.59 -2.62
C SER A 114 2.91 -12.87 -1.99
N LEU A 115 3.24 -14.05 -2.54
CA LEU A 115 2.82 -15.35 -1.99
C LEU A 115 3.47 -15.64 -0.64
N VAL A 116 4.78 -15.39 -0.52
CA VAL A 116 5.49 -15.52 0.75
C VAL A 116 4.89 -14.59 1.81
N MET A 117 4.52 -13.38 1.42
CA MET A 117 3.88 -12.40 2.30
C MET A 117 2.52 -12.85 2.81
N ILE A 118 1.72 -13.40 1.90
CA ILE A 118 0.40 -13.94 2.16
C ILE A 118 0.49 -15.02 3.25
N ILE A 119 1.47 -15.92 3.13
CA ILE A 119 1.73 -16.98 4.10
C ILE A 119 2.29 -16.40 5.42
N GLY A 120 3.20 -15.41 5.32
CA GLY A 120 3.78 -14.73 6.47
C GLY A 120 2.77 -13.96 7.32
N SER A 121 1.68 -13.45 6.72
CA SER A 121 0.62 -12.71 7.41
C SER A 121 -0.04 -13.53 8.54
N PHE A 122 -0.06 -14.86 8.43
CA PHE A 122 -0.58 -15.74 9.48
C PHE A 122 0.30 -15.76 10.75
N PHE A 123 1.59 -15.44 10.65
CA PHE A 123 2.54 -15.39 11.77
C PHE A 123 2.64 -14.01 12.44
N MET A 124 1.93 -13.00 11.92
CA MET A 124 1.93 -11.63 12.45
C MET A 124 1.59 -11.49 13.95
N PRO A 125 0.68 -12.27 14.57
CA PRO A 125 0.43 -12.14 16.02
C PRO A 125 1.66 -12.47 16.89
N TYR A 126 2.64 -13.22 16.37
CA TYR A 126 3.89 -13.53 17.09
C TYR A 126 4.92 -12.40 16.97
N ILE A 127 5.06 -11.79 15.79
CA ILE A 127 6.04 -10.73 15.51
C ILE A 127 5.71 -9.45 16.31
N ARG A 128 4.42 -9.16 16.53
CA ARG A 128 3.99 -8.01 17.34
C ARG A 128 4.43 -8.09 18.81
N LYS A 129 4.71 -9.30 19.34
CA LYS A 129 5.26 -9.45 20.69
C LYS A 129 6.75 -9.12 20.77
N LEU A 130 7.47 -9.27 19.65
CA LEU A 130 8.90 -8.94 19.59
C LEU A 130 9.14 -7.42 19.51
N PHE A 131 8.26 -6.70 18.81
CA PHE A 131 8.32 -5.25 18.66
C PHE A 131 7.30 -4.52 19.54
N SER A 132 7.25 -4.83 20.86
CA SER A 132 6.45 -4.01 21.77
C SER A 132 7.09 -2.63 21.92
N THR A 133 6.56 -1.63 21.22
CA THR A 133 7.03 -0.25 21.32
C THR A 133 6.82 0.26 22.75
N ARG A 134 7.89 0.49 23.52
CA ARG A 134 7.89 1.09 24.88
C ARG A 134 7.40 2.56 24.94
N GLY A 135 6.81 3.09 23.87
CA GLY A 135 6.33 4.47 23.80
C GLY A 135 5.03 4.55 23.04
N ASN A 136 3.90 4.26 23.71
CA ASN A 136 2.58 4.44 23.11
C ASN A 136 1.57 4.88 24.18
N ARG A 137 1.61 6.17 24.53
CA ARG A 137 0.59 6.81 25.41
C ARG A 137 -0.57 7.46 24.64
N TYR A 138 -0.68 7.27 23.32
CA TYR A 138 -1.74 7.87 22.51
C TYR A 138 -2.29 6.93 21.46
N CYS A 139 -2.57 5.68 21.83
CA CYS A 139 -3.45 4.84 21.02
C CYS A 139 -4.83 4.81 21.68
N HIS A 140 -5.78 5.52 21.07
CA HIS A 140 -7.19 5.38 21.41
C HIS A 140 -7.58 3.92 21.12
N ASN A 141 -8.17 3.26 22.12
CA ASN A 141 -8.46 1.82 22.11
C ASN A 141 -9.51 1.40 21.07
N ASP A 142 -10.03 2.33 20.27
CA ASP A 142 -11.19 2.12 19.40
C ASP A 142 -10.79 1.80 17.95
N ASP A 143 -9.59 2.19 17.49
CA ASP A 143 -9.08 1.89 16.14
C ASP A 143 -8.21 0.62 16.08
N TRP A 144 -7.56 0.28 17.19
CA TRP A 144 -6.66 -0.86 17.30
C TRP A 144 -7.29 -2.23 16.99
N PRO A 145 -8.52 -2.59 17.44
CA PRO A 145 -9.12 -3.90 17.18
C PRO A 145 -9.41 -4.19 15.69
N LYS A 146 -9.55 -3.15 14.86
CA LYS A 146 -9.65 -3.29 13.40
C LYS A 146 -8.26 -3.46 12.78
N PHE A 147 -7.27 -2.66 13.19
CA PHE A 147 -5.90 -2.71 12.65
C PHE A 147 -5.17 -4.01 12.99
N ASN A 148 -5.33 -4.54 14.21
CA ASN A 148 -4.72 -5.80 14.64
C ASN A 148 -5.38 -7.04 13.98
N SER A 149 -6.67 -6.99 13.66
CA SER A 149 -7.38 -8.00 12.85
C SER A 149 -7.04 -7.89 11.36
N CYS A 150 -6.75 -6.69 10.86
CA CYS A 150 -6.39 -6.45 9.46
C CYS A 150 -4.93 -6.74 9.13
N CYS A 151 -4.01 -6.42 10.02
CA CYS A 151 -2.60 -6.76 9.88
C CYS A 151 -2.37 -8.28 9.94
N SER A 152 -3.36 -9.06 10.40
CA SER A 152 -3.38 -10.53 10.37
C SER A 152 -4.12 -11.13 9.17
N ARG A 153 -4.75 -10.30 8.32
CA ARG A 153 -5.47 -10.73 7.11
C ARG A 153 -4.67 -10.30 5.88
N LEU A 154 -4.10 -11.30 5.21
CA LEU A 154 -3.55 -11.41 3.84
C LEU A 154 -3.32 -10.14 2.99
N VAL A 155 -4.25 -9.19 2.96
CA VAL A 155 -4.28 -8.10 1.98
C VAL A 155 -3.70 -6.78 2.53
N CYS A 156 -3.60 -6.60 3.85
CA CYS A 156 -2.89 -5.45 4.41
C CYS A 156 -1.40 -5.44 4.07
N TRP A 157 -0.79 -6.63 3.97
CA TRP A 157 0.62 -6.73 3.64
C TRP A 157 0.86 -6.63 2.14
N TRP A 158 0.03 -7.22 1.26
CA TRP A 158 0.18 -7.05 -0.20
C TRP A 158 0.20 -5.58 -0.67
N SER A 159 -0.30 -4.65 0.14
CA SER A 159 -0.28 -3.20 -0.14
C SER A 159 0.77 -2.40 0.63
N ALA A 160 1.64 -3.08 1.37
CA ALA A 160 2.91 -2.55 1.86
C ALA A 160 4.10 -2.96 0.98
N TYR A 161 3.85 -3.67 -0.14
CA TYR A 161 4.83 -4.09 -1.15
C TYR A 161 4.54 -3.46 -2.50
#